data_AF-A0A5E7FZJ0-F1
#
_entry.id   AF-A0A5E7FZJ0-F1
#
_cell.length_a   1.000
_cell.length_b   1.000
_cell.length_c   1.000
_cell.angle_alpha   90.00
_cell.angle_beta   90.00
_cell.angle_gamma   90.00
#
_symmetry.space_group_name_H-M   'P 1'
#
loop_
_entity.id
_entity.type
_entity.pdbx_description
1 polymer ?
#
loop_
_entity_poly.entity_id
_entity_poly.type
_entity_poly.pdbx_seq_one_letter_code
_entity_poly.pdbx_strand_id
1 'polypeptide(L)' 'MPSYKTEELDELLARIHEGQIEVSGKDIEPFKRLLDLGLVEFKGEGGPERYTNVLPTDSGVRRVLDPEGKL' A
#
# COMPACT_ATOMS: atom_id res chain seq x y z
N MET A 1 13.56 -2.98 13.36
CA MET A 1 12.40 -2.87 12.44
C MET A 1 12.91 -3.13 11.04
N PRO A 2 12.27 -3.99 10.24
CA PRO A 2 12.66 -4.17 8.84
C PRO A 2 12.55 -2.82 8.11
N SER A 3 13.64 -2.38 7.49
CA SER A 3 13.68 -1.20 6.64
C SER A 3 13.26 -1.60 5.23
N TYR A 4 11.99 -1.38 4.88
CA TYR A 4 11.53 -1.54 3.50
C TYR A 4 12.20 -0.50 2.62
N LYS A 5 12.67 -0.92 1.45
CA LYS A 5 13.12 0.04 0.45
C LYS A 5 11.91 0.82 -0.04
N THR A 6 12.08 2.11 -0.26
CA THR A 6 11.04 2.99 -0.81
C THR A 6 10.45 2.41 -2.11
N GLU A 7 11.30 1.79 -2.93
CA GLU A 7 10.93 1.08 -4.16
C GLU A 7 9.88 -0.03 -3.92
N GLU A 8 10.05 -0.86 -2.89
CA GLU A 8 9.12 -1.97 -2.60
C GLU A 8 7.74 -1.46 -2.15
N LEU A 9 7.72 -0.36 -1.40
CA LEU A 9 6.48 0.28 -0.96
C LEU A 9 5.76 0.95 -2.14
N ASP A 10 6.51 1.62 -3.00
CA ASP A 10 5.96 2.30 -4.17
C ASP A 10 5.44 1.30 -5.21
N GLU A 11 6.14 0.17 -5.43
CA GLU A 11 5.66 -0.93 -6.28
C GLU A 11 4.35 -1.53 -5.75
N LEU A 12 4.26 -1.83 -4.45
CA LEU A 12 3.04 -2.37 -3.87
C LEU A 12 1.89 -1.36 -3.96
N LEU A 13 2.15 -0.10 -3.67
CA LEU A 13 1.16 0.97 -3.79
C LEU A 13 0.66 1.12 -5.24
N ALA A 14 1.55 1.02 -6.22
CA ALA A 14 1.19 1.04 -7.64
C ALA A 14 0.29 -0.16 -8.01
N ARG A 15 0.60 -1.39 -7.57
CA ARG A 15 -0.27 -2.55 -7.83
C ARG A 15 -1.66 -2.38 -7.23
N ILE A 16 -1.75 -1.84 -6.01
CA ILE A 16 -3.03 -1.55 -5.35
C ILE A 16 -3.80 -0.48 -6.12
N HIS A 17 -3.12 0.56 -6.60
CA HIS A 17 -3.71 1.59 -7.46
C HIS A 17 -4.21 1.03 -8.81
N GLU A 18 -3.51 0.05 -9.38
CA GLU A 18 -3.91 -0.66 -10.62
C GLU A 18 -5.07 -1.64 -10.41
N GLY A 19 -5.52 -1.87 -9.17
CA GLY A 19 -6.69 -2.69 -8.85
C GLY A 19 -6.38 -4.00 -8.14
N GLN A 20 -5.17 -4.19 -7.59
CA GLN A 20 -4.94 -5.28 -6.64
C GLN A 20 -5.82 -5.08 -5.39
N ILE A 21 -6.79 -5.98 -5.19
CA ILE A 21 -7.77 -5.92 -4.08
C ILE A 21 -7.44 -6.80 -2.88
N GLU A 22 -6.37 -7.61 -2.96
CA GLU A 22 -5.93 -8.49 -1.88
C GLU A 22 -4.41 -8.38 -1.68
N VAL A 23 -3.97 -8.41 -0.43
CA VAL A 23 -2.56 -8.49 -0.04
C VAL A 23 -2.36 -9.70 0.87
N SER A 24 -1.36 -10.53 0.58
CA SER A 24 -1.03 -11.70 1.39
C SER A 24 0.46 -12.05 1.31
N GLY A 25 0.91 -12.95 2.18
CA GLY A 25 2.28 -13.47 2.19
C GLY A 25 3.33 -12.38 2.37
N LYS A 26 4.28 -12.30 1.43
CA LYS A 26 5.43 -11.37 1.51
C LYS A 26 5.05 -9.88 1.49
N ASP A 27 3.86 -9.55 0.97
CA ASP A 27 3.40 -8.16 0.83
C ASP A 27 2.72 -7.65 2.12
N ILE A 28 2.47 -8.51 3.12
CA ILE A 28 1.79 -8.13 4.38
C ILE A 28 2.52 -7.02 5.12
N GLU A 29 3.83 -7.17 5.30
CA GLU A 29 4.59 -6.22 6.08
C GLU A 29 4.84 -4.89 5.35
N PRO A 30 5.16 -4.88 4.03
CA PRO A 30 5.11 -3.66 3.22
C PRO A 30 3.74 -2.97 3.28
N PHE A 31 2.64 -3.73 3.24
CA PHE A 31 1.29 -3.18 3.31
C PHE A 31 0.98 -2.54 4.66
N LYS A 32 1.36 -3.18 5.77
CA LYS A 32 1.27 -2.56 7.11
C LYS A 32 2.03 -1.24 7.16
N ARG A 33 3.20 -1.16 6.51
CA ARG A 33 3.95 0.10 6.43
C ARG A 33 3.20 1.16 5.62
N LEU A 34 2.57 0.80 4.52
CA LEU A 34 1.72 1.71 3.75
C LEU A 34 0.48 2.17 4.54
N LEU A 35 -0.10 1.30 5.37
CA LEU A 35 -1.19 1.62 6.29
C LEU A 35 -0.73 2.64 7.35
N ASP A 36 0.43 2.41 7.97
CA ASP A 36 1.01 3.34 8.95
C ASP A 36 1.30 4.72 8.35
N LEU A 37 1.61 4.78 7.05
CA LEU A 37 1.84 6.02 6.30
C LEU A 37 0.53 6.66 5.80
N GLY A 38 -0.62 6.02 5.99
CA GLY A 38 -1.93 6.51 5.52
C GLY A 38 -2.07 6.54 4.00
N LEU A 39 -1.30 5.72 3.28
CA LEU A 39 -1.29 5.67 1.81
C LEU A 39 -2.28 4.64 1.24
N VAL A 40 -2.67 3.67 2.05
CA VAL A 40 -3.65 2.65 1.68
C VAL A 40 -4.65 2.48 2.82
N GLU A 41 -5.80 1.90 2.49
CA GLU A 41 -6.81 1.44 3.43
C GLU A 41 -7.30 0.04 3.02
N PHE A 42 -8.00 -0.64 3.92
CA PHE A 42 -8.71 -1.88 3.61
C PHE A 42 -10.12 -1.83 4.18
N LYS A 43 -11.09 -2.38 3.45
CA LYS A 43 -12.51 -2.42 3.84
C LYS A 43 -13.03 -3.84 4.06
N GLY A 44 -12.17 -4.84 3.89
CA GLY A 44 -12.49 -6.25 4.09
C GLY A 44 -11.89 -6.79 5.38
N GLU A 45 -11.44 -8.04 5.32
CA GLU A 45 -10.73 -8.69 6.40
C GLU A 45 -9.30 -8.16 6.47
N GLY A 46 -8.80 -7.93 7.68
CA GLY A 46 -7.41 -7.54 7.93
C GLY A 46 -6.83 -8.39 9.05
N GLY A 47 -5.66 -8.98 8.81
CA GLY A 47 -5.02 -9.89 9.75
C GLY A 47 -3.56 -10.17 9.44
N PRO A 48 -2.92 -11.02 10.25
CA PRO A 48 -1.50 -11.36 10.07
C PRO A 48 -1.20 -12.09 8.75
N GLU A 49 -2.20 -12.73 8.14
CA GLU A 49 -2.02 -13.55 6.94
C GLU A 49 -2.51 -12.88 5.64
N ARG A 50 -3.54 -12.02 5.74
CA ARG A 50 -4.15 -11.38 4.57
C ARG A 50 -4.88 -10.07 4.89
N TYR A 51 -4.97 -9.22 3.89
CA TYR A 51 -5.87 -8.06 3.82
C TYR A 51 -6.69 -8.12 2.54
N THR A 52 -8.00 -7.90 2.64
CA THR A 52 -8.92 -7.91 1.47
C THR A 52 -9.64 -6.58 1.31
N ASN A 53 -10.10 -6.32 0.09
CA ASN A 53 -10.70 -5.06 -0.33
C ASN A 53 -9.78 -3.87 -0.01
N VAL A 54 -8.50 -4.01 -0.39
CA VAL A 54 -7.48 -2.97 -0.22
C VAL A 54 -7.59 -1.93 -1.31
N LEU A 55 -7.36 -0.67 -0.95
CA LEU A 55 -7.55 0.48 -1.82
C LEU A 55 -6.48 1.53 -1.49
N PRO A 56 -6.01 2.33 -2.47
CA PRO A 56 -5.20 3.49 -2.17
C PRO A 56 -6.07 4.60 -1.53
N THR A 57 -5.51 5.35 -0.59
CA THR A 57 -6.13 6.60 -0.13
C THR A 57 -5.85 7.73 -1.13
N ASP A 58 -6.49 8.89 -0.98
CA ASP A 58 -6.17 10.07 -1.80
C ASP A 58 -4.68 10.43 -1.75
N SER A 59 -4.04 10.28 -0.57
CA SER A 59 -2.60 10.48 -0.39
C SER A 59 -1.78 9.42 -1.12
N GLY A 60 -2.23 8.16 -1.10
CA GLY A 60 -1.62 7.07 -1.87
C GLY A 60 -1.71 7.30 -3.37
N VAL A 61 -2.89 7.69 -3.87
CA VAL A 61 -3.09 8.03 -5.29
C VAL A 61 -2.16 9.15 -5.70
N ARG A 62 -2.09 10.25 -4.93
CA ARG A 62 -1.16 11.36 -5.21
C ARG A 62 0.29 10.91 -5.23
N ARG A 63 0.70 10.04 -4.30
CA ARG A 63 2.06 9.50 -4.28
C ARG A 63 2.40 8.69 -5.53
N VAL A 64 1.44 7.97 -6.10
CA VAL A 64 1.62 7.23 -7.36
C VAL A 64 1.70 8.19 -8.55
N LEU A 65 0.81 9.20 -8.59
CA LEU A 65 0.71 10.12 -9.72
C LEU A 65 1.78 11.22 -9.74
N ASP A 66 2.24 11.64 -8.55
CA ASP A 66 3.24 12.68 -8.34
C ASP A 66 4.21 12.27 -7.22
N PRO A 67 5.11 11.31 -7.51
CA PRO A 67 6.06 10.82 -6.52
C PRO A 67 7.07 11.87 -6.05
N GLU A 68 7.24 12.97 -6.80
CA GLU A 68 8.12 14.09 -6.45
C GLU A 68 7.41 15.21 -5.65
N GLY A 69 6.08 15.17 -5.50
CA GLY A 69 5.30 16.16 -4.74
C GLY A 69 5.35 17.57 -5.33
N LYS A 70 5.32 17.69 -6.66
CA LYS A 70 5.41 18.96 -7.40
C LYS A 70 4.06 19.63 -7.69
N LEU A 71 2.93 19.03 -7.31
CA LEU A 71 1.57 19.59 -7.48
C LEU A 71 1.21 20.73 -6.52
#